data_AF-A0A851NDQ4-F1
#
_entry.id   AF-A0A851NDQ4-F1
#
_cell.length_a   1.000
_cell.length_b   1.000
_cell.length_c   1.000
_cell.angle_alpha   90.00
_cell.angle_beta   90.00
_cell.angle_gamma   90.00
#
_symmetry.space_group_name_H-M   'P 1'
#
loop_
_entity.id
_entity.type
_entity.pdbx_description
1 polymer ?
#
loop_
_entity_poly.entity_id
_entity_poly.type
_entity_poly.pdbx_seq_one_letter_code
_entity_poly.pdbx_strand_id
1 'polypeptide(L)'
;QLLGNQDHIKVEIEKLKQTYDSQQQKLEEKVITMGKELQEAKRAIGDTQRRLAEQSTVLLASQSQLQEAEAENSRLQLRLKELSEEYRCRLTQYIKDVAEYTDSKPSNQTGPSKAPAGRADMKRFVDSILRDIRASYRAREEQLTGAACAYKKRMKNLAKKHENLLIAYSVQREHIRSLGSSDMDSGPAELHFAITDPELLTNTTQELNRLRENKAKLERQLHELQKVVAGLLAFCSSETGKLDEEGWAEIRKQLQEFTHTTQEDLEKERSQLLTRAIVAEEQVSELQDYVEKHLAR
;
A
#
# COMPACT_ATOMS: atom_id res chain seq x y z
N GLN A 1 -39.79 68.48 -50.32
CA GLN A 1 -38.71 68.01 -49.44
C GLN A 1 -39.18 67.49 -48.07
N LEU A 2 -40.49 67.44 -47.77
CA LEU A 2 -41.01 67.02 -46.45
C LEU A 2 -41.08 65.50 -46.22
N LEU A 3 -41.26 64.67 -47.25
CA LEU A 3 -41.34 63.21 -47.09
C LEU A 3 -40.01 62.57 -46.66
N GLY A 4 -38.87 63.07 -47.14
CA GLY A 4 -37.55 62.54 -46.78
C GLY A 4 -37.21 62.67 -45.29
N ASN A 5 -37.74 63.71 -44.62
CA ASN A 5 -37.54 63.92 -43.18
C ASN A 5 -38.38 62.97 -42.33
N GLN A 6 -39.58 62.61 -42.79
CA GLN A 6 -40.47 61.69 -42.08
C GLN A 6 -39.91 60.27 -42.08
N ASP A 7 -39.33 59.83 -43.19
CA ASP A 7 -38.71 58.51 -43.29
C ASP A 7 -37.39 58.43 -42.49
N HIS A 8 -36.62 59.53 -42.46
CA HIS A 8 -35.43 59.61 -41.62
C HIS A 8 -35.76 59.47 -40.12
N ILE A 9 -36.78 60.19 -39.62
CA ILE A 9 -37.23 60.10 -38.22
C ILE A 9 -37.71 58.68 -37.88
N LYS A 10 -38.44 58.01 -38.79
CA LYS A 10 -38.86 56.61 -38.57
C LYS A 10 -37.67 55.67 -38.43
N VAL A 11 -36.64 55.83 -39.26
CA VAL A 11 -35.42 55.02 -39.19
C VAL A 11 -34.67 55.25 -37.88
N GLU A 12 -34.60 56.49 -37.38
CA GLU A 12 -33.96 56.77 -36.09
C GLU A 12 -34.74 56.21 -34.90
N ILE A 13 -36.07 56.29 -34.91
CA ILE A 13 -36.92 55.65 -33.88
C ILE A 13 -36.74 54.13 -33.87
N GLU A 14 -36.66 53.52 -35.06
CA GLU A 14 -36.45 52.08 -35.17
C GLU A 14 -35.07 51.66 -34.65
N LYS A 15 -34.02 52.44 -34.95
CA LYS A 15 -32.69 52.23 -34.37
C LYS A 15 -32.70 52.36 -32.84
N LEU A 16 -33.37 53.38 -32.31
CA LEU A 16 -33.51 53.59 -30.87
C LEU A 16 -34.22 52.40 -30.20
N LYS A 17 -35.32 51.92 -30.78
CA LYS A 17 -36.00 50.71 -30.30
C LYS A 17 -35.08 49.50 -30.29
N GLN A 18 -34.38 49.23 -31.39
CA GLN A 18 -33.45 48.10 -31.48
C GLN A 18 -32.32 48.19 -30.44
N THR A 19 -31.78 49.41 -30.19
CA THR A 19 -30.77 49.59 -29.15
C THR A 19 -31.32 49.36 -27.74
N TYR A 20 -32.54 49.80 -27.48
CA TYR A 20 -33.21 49.58 -26.20
C TYR A 20 -33.51 48.10 -25.98
N ASP A 21 -34.08 47.41 -26.96
CA ASP A 21 -34.38 45.98 -26.89
C ASP A 21 -33.10 45.15 -26.66
N SER A 22 -32.00 45.49 -27.34
CA SER A 22 -30.70 44.84 -27.11
C SER A 22 -30.16 45.09 -25.70
N GLN A 23 -30.30 46.31 -25.17
CA GLN A 23 -29.90 46.62 -23.79
C GLN A 23 -30.77 45.87 -22.78
N GLN A 24 -32.07 45.78 -23.02
CA GLN A 24 -32.99 45.06 -22.15
C GLN A 24 -32.69 43.56 -22.13
N GLN A 25 -32.46 42.93 -23.30
CA GLN A 25 -32.04 41.54 -23.38
C GLN A 25 -30.73 41.27 -22.62
N LYS A 26 -29.72 42.15 -22.77
CA LYS A 26 -28.45 42.03 -22.03
C LYS A 26 -28.64 42.10 -20.51
N LEU A 27 -29.55 42.96 -20.04
CA LEU A 27 -29.87 43.06 -18.61
C LEU A 27 -30.59 41.81 -18.11
N GLU A 28 -31.56 41.29 -18.87
CA GLU A 28 -32.27 40.05 -18.55
C GLU A 28 -31.31 38.85 -18.49
N GLU A 29 -30.42 38.71 -19.47
CA GLU A 29 -29.37 37.68 -19.49
C GLU A 29 -28.42 37.80 -18.29
N LYS A 30 -28.02 39.03 -17.93
CA LYS A 30 -27.17 39.26 -16.76
C LYS A 30 -27.87 38.88 -15.46
N VAL A 31 -29.15 39.21 -15.31
CA VAL A 31 -29.96 38.82 -14.13
C VAL A 31 -30.10 37.31 -14.05
N ILE A 32 -30.33 36.63 -15.18
CA ILE A 32 -30.40 35.17 -15.22
C ILE A 32 -29.06 34.55 -14.82
N THR A 33 -27.96 35.05 -15.36
CA THR A 33 -26.60 34.58 -15.04
C THR A 33 -26.29 34.75 -13.56
N MET A 34 -26.49 35.96 -13.01
CA MET A 34 -26.31 36.23 -11.58
C MET A 34 -27.23 35.37 -10.70
N GLY A 35 -28.45 35.08 -11.14
CA GLY A 35 -29.37 34.20 -10.43
C GLY A 35 -28.87 32.76 -10.34
N LYS A 36 -28.28 32.24 -11.42
CA LYS A 36 -27.64 30.92 -11.45
C LYS A 36 -26.43 30.86 -10.52
N GLU A 37 -25.52 31.83 -10.63
CA GLU A 37 -24.33 31.94 -9.78
C GLU A 37 -24.71 32.00 -8.29
N LEU A 38 -25.73 32.78 -7.94
CA LEU A 38 -26.21 32.88 -6.56
C LEU A 38 -26.80 31.54 -6.06
N GLN A 39 -27.52 30.82 -6.91
CA GLN A 39 -28.06 29.51 -6.56
C GLN A 39 -26.95 28.47 -6.37
N GLU A 40 -25.93 28.48 -7.22
CA GLU A 40 -24.75 27.61 -7.12
C GLU A 40 -23.96 27.90 -5.84
N ALA A 41 -23.70 29.19 -5.54
CA ALA A 41 -23.04 29.60 -4.32
C ALA A 41 -23.81 29.13 -3.06
N LYS A 42 -25.14 29.25 -3.06
CA LYS A 42 -25.98 28.74 -1.95
C LYS A 42 -25.89 27.23 -1.79
N ARG A 43 -25.87 26.46 -2.88
CA ARG A 43 -25.69 25.00 -2.83
C ARG A 43 -24.31 24.65 -2.26
N ALA A 44 -23.25 25.29 -2.74
CA ALA A 44 -21.90 25.09 -2.24
C ALA A 44 -21.77 25.40 -0.73
N ILE A 45 -22.41 26.47 -0.25
CA ILE A 45 -22.46 26.79 1.18
C ILE A 45 -23.19 25.68 1.96
N GLY A 46 -24.35 25.21 1.47
CA GLY A 46 -25.07 24.10 2.12
C GLY A 46 -24.26 22.80 2.17
N ASP A 47 -23.53 22.48 1.10
CA ASP A 47 -22.69 21.28 1.03
C ASP A 47 -21.47 21.37 1.95
N THR A 48 -20.82 22.54 2.03
CA THR A 48 -19.72 22.77 2.98
C THR A 48 -20.18 22.72 4.44
N GLN A 49 -21.36 23.26 4.75
CA GLN A 49 -21.95 23.14 6.09
C GLN A 49 -22.26 21.68 6.46
N ARG A 50 -22.82 20.88 5.53
CA ARG A 50 -23.10 19.46 5.76
C ARG A 50 -21.82 18.68 6.02
N ARG A 51 -20.78 18.90 5.20
CA ARG A 51 -19.46 18.29 5.38
C ARG A 51 -18.83 18.67 6.72
N LEU A 52 -18.96 19.93 7.13
CA LEU A 52 -18.45 20.40 8.42
C LEU A 52 -19.18 19.74 9.61
N ALA A 53 -20.50 19.53 9.50
CA ALA A 53 -21.28 18.80 10.49
C ALA A 53 -20.86 17.32 10.57
N GLU A 54 -20.69 16.65 9.42
CA GLU A 54 -20.19 15.27 9.35
C GLU A 54 -18.78 15.13 9.95
N GLN A 55 -17.87 16.07 9.65
CA GLN A 55 -16.54 16.07 10.25
C GLN A 55 -16.58 16.29 11.76
N SER A 56 -17.48 17.15 12.25
CA SER A 56 -17.65 17.41 13.68
C SER A 56 -18.14 16.18 14.43
N THR A 57 -19.09 15.42 13.85
CA THR A 57 -19.57 14.17 14.49
C THR A 57 -18.50 13.10 14.53
N VAL A 58 -17.72 12.95 13.44
CA VAL A 58 -16.59 12.01 13.39
C VAL A 58 -15.49 12.39 14.40
N LEU A 59 -15.18 13.67 14.52
CA LEU A 59 -14.18 14.16 15.49
C LEU A 59 -14.61 13.89 16.94
N LEU A 60 -15.88 14.11 17.27
CA LEU A 60 -16.40 13.82 18.61
C LEU A 60 -16.38 12.32 18.90
N ALA A 61 -16.74 11.47 17.93
CA ALA A 61 -16.68 10.03 18.08
C ALA A 61 -15.23 9.54 18.29
N SER A 62 -14.26 10.07 17.55
CA SER A 62 -12.85 9.71 17.72
C SER A 62 -12.28 10.20 19.05
N GLN A 63 -12.69 11.39 19.52
CA GLN A 63 -12.31 11.90 20.83
C GLN A 63 -12.86 11.02 21.97
N SER A 64 -14.10 10.55 21.86
CA SER A 64 -14.68 9.60 22.83
C SER A 64 -13.91 8.28 22.86
N GLN A 65 -13.53 7.73 21.69
CA GLN A 65 -12.74 6.50 21.59
C GLN A 65 -11.35 6.66 22.20
N LEU A 66 -10.72 7.83 22.02
CA LEU A 66 -9.43 8.15 22.64
C LEU A 66 -9.54 8.13 24.16
N GLN A 67 -10.56 8.78 24.73
CA GLN A 67 -10.79 8.80 26.17
C GLN A 67 -11.05 7.41 26.75
N GLU A 68 -11.81 6.57 26.04
CA GLU A 68 -12.05 5.18 26.44
C GLU A 68 -10.73 4.39 26.45
N ALA A 69 -9.92 4.51 25.40
CA ALA A 69 -8.61 3.86 25.31
C ALA A 69 -7.63 4.35 26.39
N GLU A 70 -7.64 5.64 26.73
CA GLU A 70 -6.83 6.21 27.82
C GLU A 70 -7.24 5.67 29.20
N ALA A 71 -8.55 5.52 29.44
CA ALA A 71 -9.07 4.92 30.66
C ALA A 71 -8.70 3.43 30.76
N GLU A 72 -8.80 2.69 29.65
CA GLU A 72 -8.37 1.30 29.60
C GLU A 72 -6.87 1.15 29.83
N ASN A 73 -6.05 2.02 29.25
CA ASN A 73 -4.60 2.04 29.46
C ASN A 73 -4.28 2.26 30.94
N SER A 74 -4.91 3.23 31.57
CA SER A 74 -4.77 3.51 33.01
C SER A 74 -5.16 2.30 33.87
N ARG A 75 -6.27 1.63 33.53
CA ARG A 75 -6.72 0.41 34.20
C ARG A 75 -5.71 -0.74 34.05
N LEU A 76 -5.20 -0.96 32.84
CA LEU A 76 -4.21 -2.00 32.58
C LEU A 76 -2.88 -1.72 33.27
N GLN A 77 -2.45 -0.45 33.33
CA GLN A 77 -1.27 -0.05 34.09
C GLN A 77 -1.42 -0.35 35.58
N LEU A 78 -2.59 -0.05 36.16
CA LEU A 78 -2.87 -0.41 37.55
C LEU A 78 -2.78 -1.92 37.76
N ARG A 79 -3.42 -2.70 36.88
CA ARG A 79 -3.41 -4.17 36.99
C ARG A 79 -2.00 -4.76 36.87
N LEU A 80 -1.15 -4.17 36.05
CA LEU A 80 0.25 -4.56 35.93
C LEU A 80 1.04 -4.25 37.21
N LYS A 81 0.78 -3.11 37.87
CA LYS A 81 1.40 -2.76 39.15
C LYS A 81 0.98 -3.73 40.25
N GLU A 82 -0.32 -4.04 40.36
CA GLU A 82 -0.84 -5.03 41.31
C GLU A 82 -0.18 -6.38 41.13
N LEU A 83 -0.17 -6.91 39.90
CA LEU A 83 0.43 -8.21 39.62
C LEU A 83 1.94 -8.21 39.90
N SER A 84 2.63 -7.13 39.58
CA SER A 84 4.07 -6.98 39.87
C SER A 84 4.33 -7.00 41.37
N GLU A 85 3.49 -6.34 42.16
CA GLU A 85 3.58 -6.36 43.62
C GLU A 85 3.28 -7.75 44.17
N GLU A 86 2.23 -8.44 43.67
CA GLU A 86 1.94 -9.83 44.03
C GLU A 86 3.13 -10.76 43.78
N TYR A 87 3.82 -10.62 42.64
CA TYR A 87 5.05 -11.36 42.35
C TYR A 87 6.17 -11.02 43.33
N ARG A 88 6.38 -9.73 43.65
CA ARG A 88 7.39 -9.31 44.63
C ARG A 88 7.09 -9.82 46.04
N CYS A 89 5.83 -9.75 46.49
CA CYS A 89 5.40 -10.28 47.78
C CYS A 89 5.64 -11.79 47.87
N ARG A 90 5.27 -12.55 46.83
CA ARG A 90 5.47 -14.01 46.80
C ARG A 90 6.95 -14.39 46.83
N LEU A 91 7.80 -13.71 46.04
CA LEU A 91 9.25 -13.91 46.09
C LEU A 91 9.84 -13.57 47.47
N THR A 92 9.38 -12.48 48.08
CA THR A 92 9.82 -12.08 49.42
C THR A 92 9.42 -13.12 50.46
N GLN A 93 8.20 -13.67 50.37
CA GLN A 93 7.75 -14.74 51.26
C GLN A 93 8.58 -16.00 51.08
N TYR A 94 8.87 -16.41 49.83
CA TYR A 94 9.76 -17.55 49.59
C TYR A 94 11.16 -17.37 50.17
N ILE A 95 11.72 -16.16 50.09
CA ILE A 95 13.02 -15.86 50.71
C ILE A 95 12.93 -15.93 52.24
N LYS A 96 11.87 -15.39 52.84
CA LYS A 96 11.61 -15.48 54.28
C LYS A 96 11.44 -16.92 54.74
N ASP A 97 10.64 -17.72 54.06
CA ASP A 97 10.40 -19.12 54.39
C ASP A 97 11.71 -19.93 54.33
N VAL A 98 12.58 -19.65 53.35
CA VAL A 98 13.90 -20.27 53.25
C VAL A 98 14.81 -19.83 54.40
N ALA A 99 14.79 -18.55 54.77
CA ALA A 99 15.57 -17.99 55.88
C ALA A 99 15.11 -18.54 57.24
N GLU A 100 13.80 -18.54 57.50
CA GLU A 100 13.18 -19.08 58.71
C GLU A 100 13.45 -20.58 58.82
N TYR A 101 13.44 -21.33 57.72
CA TYR A 101 13.83 -22.74 57.73
C TYR A 101 15.32 -22.95 58.07
N THR A 102 16.22 -22.09 57.56
CA THR A 102 17.64 -22.16 57.90
C THR A 102 17.92 -21.73 59.36
N ASP A 103 17.17 -20.76 59.89
CA ASP A 103 17.31 -20.25 61.26
C ASP A 103 16.60 -21.13 62.30
N SER A 104 15.46 -21.75 61.97
CA SER A 104 14.71 -22.69 62.82
C SER A 104 15.41 -24.05 63.01
N LYS A 105 16.64 -24.18 62.52
CA LYS A 105 17.57 -25.26 62.88
C LYS A 105 18.51 -24.77 64.01
N PRO A 106 18.09 -24.77 65.29
CA PRO A 106 19.05 -24.63 66.36
C PRO A 106 19.92 -25.89 66.41
N SER A 107 21.18 -25.68 66.75
CA SER A 107 22.26 -26.63 66.96
C SER A 107 22.03 -27.66 68.09
N ASN A 108 20.83 -28.22 68.22
CA ASN A 108 20.50 -29.21 69.25
C ASN A 108 20.32 -30.59 68.62
N GLN A 109 21.43 -31.17 68.17
CA GLN A 109 21.60 -32.62 68.12
C GLN A 109 23.09 -32.98 68.01
N THR A 110 23.73 -33.04 69.17
CA THR A 110 24.89 -33.91 69.41
C THR A 110 24.40 -35.35 69.31
N GLY A 111 24.41 -35.94 68.11
CA GLY A 111 24.04 -37.35 67.88
C GLY A 111 23.96 -37.71 66.39
N PRO A 112 24.38 -38.92 65.98
CA PRO A 112 24.54 -39.24 64.57
C PRO A 112 23.19 -39.46 63.88
N SER A 113 22.98 -38.70 62.81
CA SER A 113 22.14 -39.01 61.64
C SER A 113 20.61 -39.03 61.80
N LYS A 114 20.00 -37.84 61.78
CA LYS A 114 18.69 -37.60 61.13
C LYS A 114 18.79 -36.43 60.14
N ALA A 115 19.74 -36.52 59.22
CA ALA A 115 19.99 -35.52 58.16
C ALA A 115 19.18 -35.63 56.83
N PRO A 116 18.42 -36.70 56.48
CA PRO A 116 17.78 -36.80 55.16
C PRO A 116 16.41 -36.11 55.06
N ALA A 117 15.58 -36.13 56.11
CA ALA A 117 14.16 -35.72 56.03
C ALA A 117 14.01 -34.22 55.72
N GLY A 118 14.63 -33.34 56.51
CA GLY A 118 14.56 -31.90 56.26
C GLY A 118 15.23 -31.45 54.95
N ARG A 119 16.28 -32.14 54.50
CA ARG A 119 16.89 -31.84 53.18
C ARG A 119 15.94 -32.22 52.05
N ALA A 120 15.19 -33.32 52.20
CA ALA A 120 14.17 -33.73 51.24
C ALA A 120 12.96 -32.78 51.25
N ASP A 121 12.56 -32.24 52.40
CA ASP A 121 11.45 -31.26 52.51
C ASP A 121 11.79 -29.93 51.86
N MET A 122 12.99 -29.39 52.10
CA MET A 122 13.49 -28.19 51.41
C MET A 122 13.59 -28.41 49.90
N LYS A 123 14.09 -29.58 49.48
CA LYS A 123 14.13 -29.95 48.05
C LYS A 123 12.73 -29.97 47.45
N ARG A 124 11.75 -30.57 48.12
CA ARG A 124 10.35 -30.61 47.66
C ARG A 124 9.73 -29.21 47.56
N PHE A 125 10.03 -28.32 48.51
CA PHE A 125 9.55 -26.94 48.49
C PHE A 125 10.15 -26.13 47.33
N VAL A 126 11.47 -26.17 47.16
CA VAL A 126 12.16 -25.51 46.04
C VAL A 126 11.69 -26.08 44.70
N ASP A 127 11.49 -27.40 44.60
CA ASP A 127 10.94 -28.05 43.41
C ASP A 127 9.50 -27.60 43.13
N SER A 128 8.69 -27.31 44.16
CA SER A 128 7.35 -26.73 44.00
C SER A 128 7.41 -25.29 43.48
N ILE A 129 8.27 -24.44 44.06
CA ILE A 129 8.45 -23.05 43.60
C ILE A 129 8.92 -23.01 42.14
N LEU A 130 9.92 -23.83 41.79
CA LEU A 130 10.43 -23.90 40.42
C LEU A 130 9.36 -24.39 39.44
N ARG A 131 8.47 -25.29 39.88
CA ARG A 131 7.34 -25.75 39.07
C ARG A 131 6.32 -24.63 38.84
N ASP A 132 5.97 -23.88 39.88
CA ASP A 132 5.02 -22.77 39.78
C ASP A 132 5.57 -21.63 38.91
N ILE A 133 6.85 -21.30 39.06
CA ILE A 133 7.54 -20.33 38.22
C ILE A 133 7.47 -20.79 36.76
N ARG A 134 7.88 -22.02 36.45
CA ARG A 134 7.80 -22.56 35.08
C ARG A 134 6.39 -22.55 34.53
N ALA A 135 5.37 -22.91 35.33
CA ALA A 135 3.98 -22.89 34.92
C ALA A 135 3.48 -21.46 34.61
N SER A 136 3.84 -20.47 35.44
CA SER A 136 3.46 -19.07 35.23
C SER A 136 4.08 -18.49 33.95
N TYR A 137 5.36 -18.80 33.68
CA TYR A 137 6.02 -18.38 32.44
C TYR A 137 5.40 -19.05 31.22
N ARG A 138 5.07 -20.35 31.29
CA ARG A 138 4.37 -21.04 30.19
C ARG A 138 2.99 -20.44 29.92
N ALA A 139 2.19 -20.18 30.97
CA ALA A 139 0.88 -19.57 30.81
C ALA A 139 0.97 -18.16 30.16
N ARG A 140 1.98 -17.36 30.56
CA ARG A 140 2.23 -16.06 29.94
C ARG A 140 2.67 -16.18 28.48
N GLU A 141 3.54 -17.13 28.16
CA GLU A 141 3.99 -17.40 26.79
C GLU A 141 2.83 -17.85 25.90
N GLU A 142 1.96 -18.72 26.40
CA GLU A 142 0.72 -19.14 25.74
C GLU A 142 -0.24 -17.97 25.51
N GLN A 143 -0.37 -17.05 26.48
CA GLN A 143 -1.17 -15.83 26.31
C GLN A 143 -0.59 -14.90 25.24
N LEU A 144 0.73 -14.69 25.23
CA LEU A 144 1.39 -13.82 24.26
C LEU A 144 1.31 -14.40 22.84
N THR A 145 1.56 -15.71 22.70
CA THR A 145 1.42 -16.41 21.42
C THR A 145 -0.03 -16.44 20.95
N GLY A 146 -0.99 -16.65 21.86
CA GLY A 146 -2.42 -16.55 21.58
C GLY A 146 -2.85 -15.17 21.09
N ALA A 147 -2.40 -14.10 21.75
CA ALA A 147 -2.66 -12.72 21.35
C ALA A 147 -2.04 -12.41 19.98
N ALA A 148 -0.78 -12.79 19.74
CA ALA A 148 -0.12 -12.62 18.45
C ALA A 148 -0.86 -13.34 17.32
N CYS A 149 -1.29 -14.59 17.55
CA CYS A 149 -2.11 -15.36 16.62
C CYS A 149 -3.48 -14.69 16.36
N ALA A 150 -4.12 -14.15 17.40
CA ALA A 150 -5.39 -13.44 17.27
C ALA A 150 -5.23 -12.14 16.45
N TYR A 151 -4.18 -11.34 16.69
CA TYR A 151 -3.87 -10.15 15.90
C TYR A 151 -3.58 -10.51 14.45
N LYS A 152 -2.75 -11.52 14.19
CA LYS A 152 -2.48 -12.02 12.84
C LYS A 152 -3.78 -12.43 12.12
N LYS A 153 -4.70 -13.10 12.83
CA LYS A 153 -6.02 -13.47 12.28
C LYS A 153 -6.88 -12.24 11.97
N ARG A 154 -6.93 -11.26 12.87
CA ARG A 154 -7.67 -9.99 12.66
C ARG A 154 -7.10 -9.20 11.48
N MET A 155 -5.77 -9.10 11.38
CA MET A 155 -5.09 -8.43 10.27
C MET A 155 -5.39 -9.10 8.93
N LYS A 156 -5.34 -10.44 8.85
CA LYS A 156 -5.76 -11.19 7.66
C LYS A 156 -7.22 -10.93 7.29
N ASN A 157 -8.12 -10.85 8.26
CA ASN A 157 -9.53 -10.55 8.01
C ASN A 157 -9.72 -9.11 7.50
N LEU A 158 -8.97 -8.15 8.03
CA LEU A 158 -9.01 -6.76 7.57
C LEU A 158 -8.49 -6.65 6.12
N ALA A 159 -7.38 -7.32 5.80
CA ALA A 159 -6.84 -7.37 4.44
C ALA A 159 -7.86 -7.94 3.44
N LYS A 160 -8.59 -9.02 3.80
CA LYS A 160 -9.67 -9.57 2.97
C LYS A 160 -10.83 -8.58 2.77
N LYS A 161 -11.24 -7.88 3.83
CA LYS A 161 -12.29 -6.84 3.72
C LYS A 161 -11.84 -5.69 2.82
N HIS A 162 -10.58 -5.28 2.92
CA HIS A 162 -9.97 -4.28 2.08
C HIS A 162 -9.94 -4.70 0.60
N GLU A 163 -9.56 -5.94 0.32
CA GLU A 163 -9.62 -6.49 -1.04
C GLU A 163 -11.04 -6.48 -1.61
N ASN A 164 -12.04 -6.93 -0.84
CA ASN A 164 -13.44 -6.87 -1.25
C ASN A 164 -13.91 -5.42 -1.51
N LEU A 165 -13.48 -4.47 -0.69
CA LEU A 165 -13.80 -3.07 -0.87
C LEU A 165 -13.14 -2.49 -2.13
N LEU A 166 -11.90 -2.87 -2.42
CA LEU A 166 -11.22 -2.48 -3.66
C LEU A 166 -11.92 -3.03 -4.89
N ILE A 167 -12.45 -4.25 -4.83
CA ILE A 167 -13.25 -4.84 -5.92
C ILE A 167 -14.56 -4.04 -6.09
N ALA A 168 -15.25 -3.70 -5.00
CA ALA A 168 -16.47 -2.89 -5.09
C ALA A 168 -16.19 -1.49 -5.65
N TYR A 169 -15.09 -0.87 -5.21
CA TYR A 169 -14.64 0.43 -5.69
C TYR A 169 -14.25 0.38 -7.17
N SER A 170 -13.55 -0.66 -7.63
CA SER A 170 -13.15 -0.80 -9.03
C SER A 170 -14.36 -0.91 -9.95
N VAL A 171 -15.35 -1.72 -9.57
CA VAL A 171 -16.63 -1.87 -10.29
C VAL A 171 -17.39 -0.54 -10.32
N GLN A 172 -17.47 0.17 -9.19
CA GLN A 172 -18.13 1.48 -9.14
C GLN A 172 -17.42 2.51 -10.04
N ARG A 173 -16.10 2.53 -10.02
CA ARG A 173 -15.27 3.43 -10.82
C ARG A 173 -15.42 3.17 -12.32
N GLU A 174 -15.50 1.91 -12.71
CA GLU A 174 -15.78 1.51 -14.08
C GLU A 174 -17.21 1.88 -14.49
N HIS A 175 -18.19 1.67 -13.61
CA HIS A 175 -19.57 2.07 -13.85
C HIS A 175 -19.69 3.59 -14.10
N ILE A 176 -19.07 4.41 -13.25
CA ILE A 176 -19.03 5.88 -13.44
C ILE A 176 -18.35 6.25 -14.76
N ARG A 177 -17.28 5.56 -15.14
CA ARG A 177 -16.60 5.80 -16.43
C ARG A 177 -17.46 5.40 -17.63
N SER A 178 -18.29 4.37 -17.50
CA SER A 178 -19.20 3.91 -18.56
C SER A 178 -20.45 4.77 -18.72
N LEU A 179 -20.97 5.33 -17.61
CA LEU A 179 -22.23 6.08 -17.58
C LEU A 179 -22.04 7.61 -17.60
N GLY A 180 -20.88 8.11 -17.19
CA GLY A 180 -20.57 9.53 -17.09
C GLY A 180 -20.09 10.15 -18.41
N SER A 181 -20.45 11.42 -18.64
CA SER A 181 -19.76 12.29 -19.60
C SER A 181 -18.32 12.53 -19.14
N SER A 182 -17.41 12.91 -20.06
CA SER A 182 -15.95 12.97 -19.79
C SER A 182 -15.53 13.86 -18.61
N ASP A 183 -16.43 14.66 -18.07
CA ASP A 183 -16.21 15.58 -16.94
C ASP A 183 -16.40 14.94 -15.55
N MET A 184 -16.85 13.68 -15.45
CA MET A 184 -17.03 13.01 -14.16
C MET A 184 -15.73 12.38 -13.65
N ASP A 185 -15.18 12.95 -12.56
CA ASP A 185 -14.02 12.38 -11.86
C ASP A 185 -14.38 11.04 -11.20
N SER A 186 -13.68 9.98 -11.63
CA SER A 186 -13.86 8.61 -11.12
C SER A 186 -13.07 8.36 -9.82
N GLY A 187 -12.38 9.38 -9.29
CA GLY A 187 -11.59 9.30 -8.07
C GLY A 187 -10.21 8.62 -8.26
N PRO A 188 -9.42 8.55 -7.16
CA PRO A 188 -8.05 8.03 -7.18
C PRO A 188 -7.94 6.61 -7.73
N ALA A 189 -6.79 6.27 -8.33
CA ALA A 189 -6.54 4.92 -8.83
C ALA A 189 -6.39 3.90 -7.69
N GLU A 190 -6.82 2.65 -7.93
CA GLU A 190 -6.76 1.53 -6.95
C GLU A 190 -5.34 1.26 -6.42
N LEU A 191 -4.31 1.60 -7.21
CA LEU A 191 -2.91 1.47 -6.82
C LEU A 191 -2.54 2.30 -5.59
N HIS A 192 -3.24 3.42 -5.34
CA HIS A 192 -3.03 4.25 -4.15
C HIS A 192 -3.50 3.58 -2.85
N PHE A 193 -4.30 2.51 -2.96
CA PHE A 193 -4.84 1.77 -1.83
C PHE A 193 -4.22 0.38 -1.69
N ALA A 194 -3.20 0.04 -2.47
CA ALA A 194 -2.56 -1.28 -2.38
C ALA A 194 -1.89 -1.46 -1.01
N ILE A 195 -2.17 -2.57 -0.33
CA ILE A 195 -1.45 -2.97 0.88
C ILE A 195 -0.05 -3.40 0.45
N THR A 196 1.00 -2.76 0.97
CA THR A 196 2.41 -3.09 0.65
C THR A 196 3.01 -4.13 1.60
N ASP A 197 2.34 -4.42 2.72
CA ASP A 197 2.88 -5.30 3.77
C ASP A 197 3.01 -6.76 3.28
N PRO A 198 4.24 -7.29 3.16
CA PRO A 198 4.48 -8.62 2.61
C PRO A 198 3.95 -9.76 3.50
N GLU A 199 3.73 -9.53 4.80
CA GLU A 199 3.19 -10.56 5.71
C GLU A 199 1.68 -10.78 5.55
N LEU A 200 0.99 -9.80 4.97
CA LEU A 200 -0.47 -9.80 4.78
C LEU A 200 -0.87 -10.23 3.37
N LEU A 201 0.03 -10.03 2.40
CA LEU A 201 -0.20 -10.42 1.02
C LEU A 201 0.08 -11.91 0.81
N THR A 202 -0.79 -12.57 0.07
CA THR A 202 -0.50 -13.88 -0.52
C THR A 202 0.55 -13.73 -1.62
N ASN A 203 1.36 -14.76 -1.89
CA ASN A 203 2.33 -14.73 -3.00
C ASN A 203 1.68 -14.30 -4.33
N THR A 204 0.43 -14.71 -4.56
CA THR A 204 -0.35 -14.31 -5.74
C THR A 204 -0.65 -12.81 -5.80
N THR A 205 -0.96 -12.16 -4.68
CA THR A 205 -1.23 -10.72 -4.64
C THR A 205 0.04 -9.88 -4.74
N GLN A 206 1.16 -10.40 -4.21
CA GLN A 206 2.49 -9.80 -4.42
C GLN A 206 2.90 -9.81 -5.90
N GLU A 207 2.73 -10.95 -6.57
CA GLU A 207 3.00 -11.07 -8.01
C GLU A 207 2.07 -10.17 -8.84
N LEU A 208 0.78 -10.09 -8.48
CA LEU A 208 -0.15 -9.16 -9.14
C LEU A 208 0.28 -7.68 -8.98
N ASN A 209 0.79 -7.30 -7.81
CA ASN A 209 1.28 -5.94 -7.59
C ASN A 209 2.55 -5.65 -8.41
N ARG A 210 3.49 -6.59 -8.47
CA ARG A 210 4.68 -6.49 -9.36
C ARG A 210 4.28 -6.36 -10.83
N LEU A 211 3.32 -7.16 -11.29
CA LEU A 211 2.81 -7.09 -12.65
C LEU A 211 2.10 -5.76 -12.95
N ARG A 212 1.34 -5.21 -12.00
CA ARG A 212 0.72 -3.88 -12.12
C ARG A 212 1.76 -2.77 -12.24
N GLU A 213 2.81 -2.81 -11.44
CA GLU A 213 3.92 -1.84 -11.53
C GLU A 213 4.65 -1.94 -12.86
N ASN A 214 4.95 -3.16 -13.32
CA ASN A 214 5.59 -3.39 -14.61
C ASN A 214 4.71 -2.92 -15.77
N LYS A 215 3.39 -3.16 -15.70
CA LYS A 215 2.42 -2.61 -16.66
C LYS A 215 2.47 -1.08 -16.69
N ALA A 216 2.43 -0.41 -15.53
CA ALA A 216 2.49 1.05 -15.47
C ALA A 216 3.84 1.63 -15.96
N LYS A 217 4.94 0.89 -15.81
CA LYS A 217 6.25 1.25 -16.40
C LYS A 217 6.22 1.12 -17.93
N LEU A 218 5.70 0.01 -18.44
CA LEU A 218 5.58 -0.23 -19.88
C LEU A 218 4.63 0.76 -20.56
N GLU A 219 3.50 1.09 -19.94
CA GLU A 219 2.56 2.11 -20.44
C GLU A 219 3.23 3.49 -20.55
N ARG A 220 4.06 3.87 -19.55
CA ARG A 220 4.85 5.11 -19.62
C ARG A 220 5.88 5.08 -20.73
N GLN A 221 6.60 3.96 -20.90
CA GLN A 221 7.58 3.80 -21.99
C GLN A 221 6.90 3.86 -23.37
N LEU A 222 5.75 3.21 -23.53
CA LEU A 222 4.96 3.28 -24.76
C LEU A 222 4.52 4.71 -25.05
N HIS A 223 4.02 5.43 -24.05
CA HIS A 223 3.59 6.81 -24.23
C HIS A 223 4.76 7.73 -24.64
N GLU A 224 5.95 7.52 -24.07
CA GLU A 224 7.16 8.26 -24.44
C GLU A 224 7.59 7.95 -25.87
N LEU A 225 7.64 6.67 -26.26
CA LEU A 225 7.92 6.25 -27.63
C LEU A 225 6.90 6.82 -28.61
N GLN A 226 5.62 6.87 -28.25
CA GLN A 226 4.57 7.45 -29.08
C GLN A 226 4.80 8.95 -29.31
N LYS A 227 5.28 9.69 -28.30
CA LYS A 227 5.66 11.10 -28.44
C LYS A 227 6.89 11.27 -29.34
N VAL A 228 7.90 10.43 -29.18
CA VAL A 228 9.11 10.45 -30.04
C VAL A 228 8.72 10.17 -31.50
N VAL A 229 7.88 9.17 -31.75
CA VAL A 229 7.38 8.83 -33.09
C VAL A 229 6.51 9.96 -33.65
N ALA A 230 5.62 10.56 -32.86
CA ALA A 230 4.84 11.71 -33.30
C ALA A 230 5.72 12.92 -33.64
N GLY A 231 6.78 13.16 -32.86
CA GLY A 231 7.77 14.21 -33.12
C GLY A 231 8.59 13.95 -34.39
N LEU A 232 9.02 12.71 -34.61
CA LEU A 232 9.72 12.31 -35.84
C LEU A 232 8.82 12.38 -37.07
N LEU A 233 7.56 11.99 -36.97
CA LEU A 233 6.58 12.11 -38.07
C LEU A 233 6.27 13.58 -38.38
N ALA A 234 6.20 14.45 -37.36
CA ALA A 234 6.06 15.89 -37.56
C ALA A 234 7.29 16.50 -38.24
N PHE A 235 8.50 16.03 -37.91
CA PHE A 235 9.75 16.42 -38.53
C PHE A 235 9.88 15.91 -39.98
N CYS A 236 9.49 14.66 -40.26
CA CYS A 236 9.46 14.10 -41.62
C CYS A 236 8.39 14.76 -42.51
N SER A 237 7.32 15.33 -41.92
CA SER A 237 6.29 16.04 -42.68
C SER A 237 6.75 17.41 -43.19
N SER A 238 7.83 17.99 -42.65
CA SER A 238 8.42 19.25 -43.13
C SER A 238 9.47 19.09 -44.24
N GLU A 239 9.98 17.88 -44.48
CA GLU A 239 11.06 17.62 -45.46
C GLU A 239 10.67 16.56 -46.52
N THR A 240 9.38 16.46 -46.87
CA THR A 240 8.94 15.71 -48.07
C THR A 240 9.23 16.47 -49.36
N GLY A 241 10.48 16.90 -49.51
CA GLY A 241 11.01 17.57 -50.69
C GLY A 241 12.43 17.07 -51.00
N LYS A 242 12.51 15.89 -51.62
CA LYS A 242 13.70 15.24 -52.21
C LYS A 242 14.73 14.69 -51.21
N LEU A 243 14.49 13.46 -50.73
CA LEU A 243 15.60 12.58 -50.33
C LEU A 243 16.26 12.07 -51.62
N ASP A 244 17.50 12.50 -51.83
CA ASP A 244 18.35 12.12 -52.96
C ASP A 244 18.70 10.62 -52.93
N GLU A 245 19.09 10.02 -54.05
CA GLU A 245 19.51 8.60 -54.13
C GLU A 245 20.64 8.28 -53.13
N GLU A 246 21.52 9.24 -52.87
CA GLU A 246 22.54 9.16 -51.82
C GLU A 246 21.94 8.90 -50.42
N GLY A 247 20.81 9.53 -50.09
CA GLY A 247 20.14 9.36 -48.80
C GLY A 247 19.53 7.96 -48.65
N TRP A 248 18.99 7.41 -49.74
CA TRP A 248 18.51 6.03 -49.76
C TRP A 248 19.65 5.01 -49.75
N ALA A 249 20.78 5.32 -50.38
CA ALA A 249 21.98 4.51 -50.30
C ALA A 249 22.53 4.45 -48.86
N GLU A 250 22.56 5.57 -48.14
CA GLU A 250 23.01 5.64 -46.76
C GLU A 250 22.10 4.85 -45.80
N ILE A 251 20.78 4.95 -45.96
CA ILE A 251 19.83 4.16 -45.15
C ILE A 251 20.00 2.65 -45.42
N ARG A 252 20.17 2.25 -46.68
CA ARG A 252 20.42 0.85 -47.04
C ARG A 252 21.74 0.34 -46.44
N LYS A 253 22.78 1.18 -46.45
CA LYS A 253 24.08 0.88 -45.84
C LYS A 253 23.96 0.73 -44.32
N GLN A 254 23.29 1.65 -43.63
CA GLN A 254 23.08 1.56 -42.18
C GLN A 254 22.28 0.32 -41.80
N LEU A 255 21.27 -0.04 -42.59
CA LEU A 255 20.50 -1.26 -42.35
C LEU A 255 21.34 -2.53 -42.56
N GLN A 256 22.21 -2.54 -43.56
CA GLN A 256 23.16 -3.63 -43.78
C GLN A 256 24.19 -3.72 -42.65
N GLU A 257 24.75 -2.58 -42.21
CA GLU A 257 25.70 -2.53 -41.09
C GLU A 257 25.06 -2.97 -39.77
N PHE A 258 23.83 -2.53 -39.48
CA PHE A 258 23.08 -2.98 -38.31
C PHE A 258 22.80 -4.48 -38.36
N THR A 259 22.40 -4.99 -39.52
CA THR A 259 22.12 -6.43 -39.70
C THR A 259 23.40 -7.24 -39.52
N HIS A 260 24.52 -6.79 -40.10
CA HIS A 260 25.81 -7.48 -40.01
C HIS A 260 26.35 -7.48 -38.58
N THR A 261 26.36 -6.33 -37.90
CA THR A 261 26.83 -6.20 -36.51
C THR A 261 25.99 -7.04 -35.56
N THR A 262 24.66 -6.98 -35.69
CA THR A 262 23.76 -7.81 -34.87
C THR A 262 23.98 -9.29 -35.12
N GLN A 263 24.23 -9.69 -36.37
CA GLN A 263 24.53 -11.08 -36.72
C GLN A 263 25.87 -11.55 -36.14
N GLU A 264 26.93 -10.74 -36.25
CA GLU A 264 28.24 -11.05 -35.66
C GLU A 264 28.17 -11.20 -34.14
N ASP A 265 27.44 -10.33 -33.46
CA ASP A 265 27.24 -10.41 -32.01
C ASP A 265 26.51 -11.70 -31.61
N LEU A 266 25.46 -12.08 -32.34
CA LEU A 266 24.73 -13.33 -32.10
C LEU A 266 25.58 -14.57 -32.40
N GLU A 267 26.40 -14.55 -33.45
CA GLU A 267 27.32 -15.65 -33.76
C GLU A 267 28.42 -15.79 -32.69
N LYS A 268 28.90 -14.66 -32.16
CA LYS A 268 29.85 -14.63 -31.04
C LYS A 268 29.23 -15.20 -29.77
N GLU A 269 28.03 -14.77 -29.39
CA GLU A 269 27.31 -15.34 -28.24
C GLU A 269 27.05 -16.84 -28.43
N ARG A 270 26.61 -17.26 -29.63
CA ARG A 270 26.41 -18.67 -29.96
C ARG A 270 27.68 -19.48 -29.78
N SER A 271 28.83 -18.97 -30.27
CA SER A 271 30.12 -19.67 -30.10
C SER A 271 30.53 -19.79 -28.63
N GLN A 272 30.36 -18.73 -27.83
CA GLN A 272 30.65 -18.75 -26.40
C GLN A 272 29.76 -19.74 -25.64
N LEU A 273 28.46 -19.77 -25.97
CA LEU A 273 27.52 -20.71 -25.37
C LEU A 273 27.86 -22.15 -25.73
N LEU A 274 28.24 -22.42 -26.98
CA LEU A 274 28.69 -23.75 -27.40
C LEU A 274 29.94 -24.18 -26.65
N THR A 275 30.95 -23.31 -26.50
CA THR A 275 32.15 -23.65 -25.70
C THR A 275 31.80 -23.94 -24.24
N ARG A 276 30.92 -23.15 -23.63
CA ARG A 276 30.47 -23.37 -22.25
C ARG A 276 29.68 -24.67 -22.10
N ALA A 277 28.85 -25.01 -23.09
CA ALA A 277 28.10 -26.26 -23.10
C ALA A 277 29.04 -27.47 -23.18
N ILE A 278 30.04 -27.43 -24.07
CA ILE A 278 31.06 -28.50 -24.19
C ILE A 278 31.81 -28.70 -22.87
N VAL A 279 32.27 -27.62 -22.23
CA VAL A 279 32.96 -27.71 -20.93
C VAL A 279 32.05 -28.30 -19.85
N ALA A 280 30.77 -27.93 -19.84
CA ALA A 280 29.81 -28.49 -18.90
C ALA A 280 29.54 -29.99 -19.17
N GLU A 281 29.47 -30.42 -20.43
CA GLU A 281 29.35 -31.82 -20.81
C GLU A 281 30.58 -32.64 -20.40
N GLU A 282 31.79 -32.10 -20.55
CA GLU A 282 33.03 -32.71 -20.08
C GLU A 282 33.02 -32.86 -18.55
N GLN A 283 32.66 -31.80 -17.81
CA GLN A 283 32.54 -31.86 -16.34
C GLN A 283 31.52 -32.91 -15.87
N VAL A 284 30.38 -33.01 -16.55
CA VAL A 284 29.38 -34.05 -16.23
C VAL A 284 29.95 -35.44 -16.51
N SER A 285 30.66 -35.62 -17.62
CA SER A 285 31.31 -36.90 -17.96
C SER A 285 32.39 -37.28 -16.94
N GLU A 286 33.21 -36.33 -16.49
CA GLU A 286 34.21 -36.55 -15.43
C GLU A 286 33.56 -36.96 -14.09
N LEU A 287 32.45 -36.32 -13.73
CA LEU A 287 31.69 -36.67 -12.53
C LEU A 287 31.04 -38.06 -12.66
N GLN A 288 30.51 -38.41 -13.83
CA GLN A 288 29.99 -39.76 -14.11
C GLN A 288 31.10 -40.81 -14.00
N ASP A 289 32.26 -40.57 -14.62
CA ASP A 289 33.45 -41.42 -14.53
C ASP A 289 33.90 -41.60 -13.07
N TYR A 290 33.89 -40.53 -12.28
CA TYR A 290 34.23 -40.57 -10.86
C TYR A 290 33.25 -41.44 -10.07
N VAL A 291 31.94 -41.29 -10.33
CA VAL A 291 30.89 -42.11 -9.73
C VAL A 291 31.07 -43.58 -10.10
N GLU A 292 31.31 -43.89 -11.37
CA GLU A 292 31.51 -45.26 -11.83
C GLU A 292 32.78 -45.91 -11.24
N LYS A 293 33.88 -45.17 -11.15
CA LYS A 293 35.16 -45.69 -10.63
C LYS A 293 35.20 -45.81 -9.09
N HIS A 294 34.53 -44.91 -8.38
CA HIS A 294 34.69 -44.78 -6.92
C HIS A 294 33.43 -45.05 -6.10
N LEU A 295 32.24 -44.92 -6.69
CA LEU A 295 30.97 -45.01 -5.96
C LEU A 295 30.10 -46.20 -6.42
N ALA A 296 30.34 -46.77 -7.61
CA ALA A 296 29.71 -48.02 -8.03
C ALA A 296 30.45 -49.23 -7.43
N ARG A 297 30.14 -49.57 -6.18
CA ARG A 297 30.32 -50.90 -5.60
C ARG A 297 28.98 -51.45 -5.15
#